data_AF-A0A8K0V825-F1
#
_entry.id   AF-A0A8K0V825-F1
#
_cell.length_a   1.000
_cell.length_b   1.000
_cell.length_c   1.000
_cell.angle_alpha   90.00
_cell.angle_beta   90.00
_cell.angle_gamma   90.00
#
_symmetry.space_group_name_H-M   'P 1'
#
loop_
_entity.id
_entity.type
_entity.pdbx_description
1 polymer ?
#
loop_
_entity_poly.entity_id
_entity_poly.type
_entity_poly.pdbx_seq_one_letter_code
_entity_poly.pdbx_strand_id
1 'polypeptide(L)'
;MGKVRTLEQFLMPALSPMMQEGTLAKWLVKEGDLFKPGDIIAEIETDKATMEYEATADGVVVSILVEEGTPGVKAGTPIVIVNSDMGAVAETRRRAKARDELQMKNVPHYGVF
;
A
#
# COMPACT_ATOMS: atom_id res chain seq x y z
N MET A 1 12.71 11.40 24.59
CA MET A 1 11.61 11.78 23.68
C MET A 1 11.38 10.61 22.74
N GLY A 2 10.34 9.81 22.95
CA GLY A 2 10.06 8.65 22.09
C GLY A 2 9.70 9.11 20.69
N LYS A 3 10.35 8.55 19.66
CA LYS A 3 10.06 8.80 18.25
C LYS A 3 8.55 8.57 18.03
N VAL A 4 7.81 9.62 17.69
CA VAL A 4 6.37 9.51 17.43
C VAL A 4 6.21 8.54 16.28
N ARG A 5 5.60 7.38 16.55
CA ARG A 5 5.26 6.40 15.52
C ARG A 5 3.96 6.89 14.90
N THR A 6 4.04 7.60 13.77
CA THR A 6 2.84 8.02 13.04
C THR A 6 2.32 6.82 12.24
N LEU A 7 1.67 5.91 12.96
CA LEU A 7 0.91 4.82 12.36
C LEU A 7 -0.50 5.32 12.09
N GLU A 8 -0.95 5.19 10.86
CA GLU A 8 -2.26 5.60 10.39
C GLU A 8 -3.04 4.39 9.88
N GLN A 9 -4.36 4.47 9.97
CA GLN A 9 -5.26 3.47 9.41
C GLN A 9 -5.86 4.04 8.14
N PHE A 10 -5.69 3.33 7.03
CA PHE A 10 -6.50 3.59 5.85
C PHE A 10 -7.77 2.76 5.96
N LEU A 11 -8.88 3.43 5.69
CA LEU A 11 -10.22 2.87 5.87
C LEU A 11 -10.76 2.41 4.52
N MET A 12 -11.66 1.44 4.54
CA MET A 12 -12.48 1.07 3.40
C MET A 12 -13.18 2.33 2.86
N PRO A 13 -12.92 2.73 1.62
CA PRO A 13 -13.45 3.97 1.10
C PRO A 13 -14.95 3.84 0.77
N ALA A 14 -15.69 4.92 0.97
CA ALA A 14 -17.02 5.06 0.37
C ALA A 14 -16.84 5.65 -1.03
N LEU A 15 -16.97 4.83 -2.06
CA LEU A 15 -16.75 5.23 -3.45
C LEU A 15 -18.02 5.75 -4.14
N SER A 16 -19.14 5.75 -3.42
CA SER A 16 -20.42 6.37 -3.79
C SER A 16 -21.14 6.82 -2.52
N PRO A 17 -21.95 7.90 -2.54
CA PRO A 17 -22.72 8.35 -1.38
C PRO A 17 -23.65 7.29 -0.77
N MET A 18 -24.05 6.30 -1.55
CA MET A 18 -24.95 5.23 -1.12
C MET A 18 -24.20 3.94 -0.74
N MET A 19 -22.88 3.88 -0.91
CA MET A 19 -22.09 2.68 -0.61
C MET A 19 -22.00 2.46 0.90
N GLN A 20 -22.48 1.31 1.36
CA GLN A 20 -22.39 0.90 2.76
C GLN A 20 -21.25 -0.10 2.99
N GLU A 21 -21.01 -0.97 2.02
CA GLU A 21 -19.99 -2.02 2.06
C GLU A 21 -19.47 -2.35 0.66
N GLY A 22 -18.34 -3.04 0.61
CA GLY A 22 -17.77 -3.57 -0.62
C GLY A 22 -16.86 -4.77 -0.36
N THR A 23 -16.33 -5.35 -1.43
CA THR A 23 -15.35 -6.43 -1.39
C THR A 23 -13.96 -5.84 -1.58
N LEU A 24 -13.02 -6.20 -0.73
CA LEU A 24 -11.60 -5.92 -0.98
C LEU A 24 -11.13 -6.90 -2.06
N ALA A 25 -11.22 -6.52 -3.33
CA ALA A 25 -11.05 -7.44 -4.45
C ALA A 25 -9.58 -7.84 -4.67
N LYS A 26 -8.65 -6.90 -4.50
CA LYS A 26 -7.23 -7.14 -4.73
C LYS A 26 -6.33 -6.16 -3.98
N TRP A 27 -5.21 -6.64 -3.43
CA TRP A 27 -4.13 -5.76 -3.01
C TRP A 27 -3.10 -5.57 -4.13
N LEU A 28 -2.67 -4.33 -4.36
CA LEU A 28 -1.61 -3.99 -5.32
C LEU A 28 -0.29 -3.63 -4.61
N VAL A 29 -0.29 -3.69 -3.29
CA VAL A 29 0.86 -3.55 -2.40
C VAL A 29 0.89 -4.69 -1.40
N LYS A 30 2.04 -4.92 -0.78
CA LYS A 30 2.20 -5.85 0.35
C LYS A 30 2.88 -5.16 1.54
N GLU A 31 2.87 -5.81 2.68
CA GLU A 31 3.59 -5.34 3.87
C GLU A 31 5.07 -5.05 3.57
N GLY A 32 5.53 -3.88 4.01
CA GLY A 32 6.87 -3.35 3.76
C GLY A 32 7.03 -2.56 2.46
N ASP A 33 6.04 -2.57 1.56
CA ASP A 33 6.11 -1.77 0.34
C ASP A 33 5.95 -0.27 0.63
N LEU A 34 6.60 0.53 -0.20
CA LEU A 34 6.44 1.97 -0.26
C LEU A 34 5.33 2.31 -1.25
N PHE A 35 4.54 3.33 -0.93
CA PHE A 35 3.62 3.97 -1.87
C PHE A 35 3.76 5.49 -1.76
N LYS A 36 3.35 6.19 -2.82
CA LYS A 36 3.28 7.65 -2.91
C LYS A 36 1.87 8.09 -3.34
N PRO A 37 1.54 9.38 -3.24
CA PRO A 37 0.28 9.89 -3.78
C PRO A 37 0.11 9.51 -5.25
N GLY A 38 -1.07 9.02 -5.62
CA GLY A 38 -1.38 8.55 -6.97
C GLY A 38 -1.10 7.06 -7.22
N ASP A 39 -0.38 6.37 -6.34
CA ASP A 39 -0.22 4.92 -6.48
C ASP A 39 -1.53 4.22 -6.13
N ILE A 40 -1.91 3.23 -6.92
CA ILE A 40 -3.07 2.38 -6.60
C ILE A 40 -2.63 1.28 -5.65
N ILE A 41 -3.26 1.22 -4.48
CA ILE A 41 -2.89 0.29 -3.41
C ILE A 41 -3.83 -0.93 -3.34
N ALA A 42 -5.07 -0.80 -3.78
CA ALA A 42 -6.04 -1.89 -3.81
C ALA A 42 -7.09 -1.69 -4.91
N GLU A 43 -7.78 -2.76 -5.27
CA GLU A 43 -9.02 -2.73 -6.03
C GLU A 43 -10.19 -3.07 -5.10
N ILE A 44 -11.25 -2.27 -5.16
CA ILE A 44 -12.47 -2.42 -4.38
C ILE A 44 -13.60 -2.73 -5.33
N GLU A 45 -14.31 -3.84 -5.09
CA GLU A 45 -15.48 -4.24 -5.86
C GLU A 45 -16.77 -3.93 -5.09
N THR A 46 -17.77 -3.43 -5.81
CA THR A 46 -19.12 -3.18 -5.33
C THR A 46 -20.13 -3.84 -6.27
N ASP A 47 -21.41 -3.78 -5.94
CA ASP A 47 -22.49 -4.23 -6.82
C ASP A 47 -22.57 -3.46 -8.15
N LYS A 48 -22.00 -2.25 -8.21
CA LYS A 48 -22.05 -1.37 -9.39
C LYS A 48 -20.78 -1.38 -10.23
N ALA A 49 -19.62 -1.48 -9.59
CA ALA A 49 -18.33 -1.27 -10.24
C ALA A 49 -17.17 -1.83 -9.41
N THR A 50 -16.06 -2.10 -10.10
CA THR A 50 -14.72 -2.23 -9.50
C THR A 50 -14.00 -0.91 -9.64
N MET A 51 -13.37 -0.46 -8.57
CA MET A 51 -12.76 0.86 -8.47
C MET A 51 -11.39 0.75 -7.80
N GLU A 52 -10.48 1.60 -8.22
CA GLU A 52 -9.12 1.67 -7.73
C GLU A 52 -9.05 2.51 -6.44
N TYR A 53 -8.40 2.00 -5.40
CA TYR A 53 -8.08 2.77 -4.21
C TYR A 53 -6.70 3.41 -4.40
N GLU A 54 -6.73 4.70 -4.76
CA GLU A 54 -5.56 5.56 -4.89
C GLU A 54 -5.06 6.07 -3.52
N ALA A 55 -3.76 5.97 -3.26
CA ALA A 55 -3.13 6.54 -2.09
C ALA A 55 -3.08 8.08 -2.17
N THR A 56 -3.35 8.75 -1.05
CA THR A 56 -3.36 10.23 -0.95
C THR A 56 -2.12 10.80 -0.26
N ALA A 57 -1.23 9.95 0.25
CA ALA A 57 -0.03 10.32 0.98
C ALA A 57 1.12 9.36 0.66
N ASP A 58 2.36 9.75 1.00
CA ASP A 58 3.48 8.82 1.05
C ASP A 58 3.40 7.94 2.29
N GLY A 59 3.79 6.67 2.16
CA GLY A 59 3.84 5.79 3.31
C GLY A 59 4.51 4.45 3.04
N VAL A 60 4.61 3.67 4.11
CA VAL A 60 5.03 2.26 4.09
C VAL A 60 3.88 1.42 4.61
N VAL A 61 3.51 0.36 3.89
CA VAL A 61 2.52 -0.62 4.37
C VAL A 61 3.10 -1.34 5.58
N VAL A 62 2.41 -1.27 6.72
CA VAL A 62 2.85 -1.92 7.97
C VAL A 62 2.13 -3.24 8.16
N SER A 63 0.81 -3.25 8.04
CA SER A 63 0.04 -4.48 8.18
C SER A 63 -1.27 -4.44 7.43
N ILE A 64 -1.55 -5.51 6.68
CA ILE A 64 -2.83 -5.70 5.99
C ILE A 64 -3.83 -6.30 6.99
N LEU A 65 -4.95 -5.61 7.23
CA LEU A 65 -5.95 -6.01 8.22
C LEU A 65 -7.11 -6.81 7.62
N VAL A 66 -7.33 -6.65 6.32
CA VAL A 66 -8.40 -7.33 5.57
C VAL A 66 -7.76 -8.06 4.39
N GLU A 67 -8.03 -9.35 4.27
CA GLU A 67 -7.45 -10.18 3.22
C GLU A 67 -8.14 -9.96 1.88
N GLU A 68 -7.38 -10.13 0.80
CA GLU A 68 -7.90 -10.14 -0.56
C GLU A 68 -9.08 -11.10 -0.72
N GLY A 69 -10.12 -10.67 -1.42
CA GLY A 69 -11.37 -11.39 -1.63
C GLY A 69 -12.38 -11.27 -0.50
N THR A 70 -12.08 -10.58 0.61
CA THR A 70 -13.03 -10.43 1.74
C THR A 70 -14.26 -9.60 1.32
N PRO A 71 -15.48 -10.16 1.33
CA PRO A 71 -16.70 -9.44 0.98
C PRO A 71 -17.31 -8.71 2.19
N GLY A 72 -18.20 -7.74 1.92
CA GLY A 72 -19.03 -7.10 2.96
C GLY A 72 -18.23 -6.22 3.94
N VAL A 73 -17.09 -5.70 3.51
CA VAL A 73 -16.28 -4.76 4.30
C VAL A 73 -16.98 -3.41 4.31
N LYS A 74 -17.42 -2.97 5.49
CA LYS A 74 -18.18 -1.72 5.63
C LYS A 74 -17.30 -0.50 5.35
N ALA A 75 -17.84 0.50 4.67
CA ALA A 75 -17.17 1.78 4.50
C ALA A 75 -16.76 2.37 5.88
N GLY A 76 -15.55 2.90 5.96
CA GLY A 76 -14.96 3.39 7.20
C GLY A 76 -14.29 2.31 8.08
N THR A 77 -14.37 1.02 7.71
CA THR A 77 -13.64 -0.04 8.42
C THR A 77 -12.13 0.09 8.15
N PRO A 78 -11.26 0.04 9.15
CA PRO A 78 -9.80 -0.02 8.92
C PRO A 78 -9.42 -1.27 8.11
N ILE A 79 -8.70 -1.09 7.00
CA ILE A 79 -8.29 -2.19 6.11
C ILE A 79 -6.78 -2.39 6.03
N VAL A 80 -5.98 -1.36 6.32
CA VAL A 80 -4.52 -1.44 6.33
C VAL A 80 -3.94 -0.41 7.31
N ILE A 81 -2.87 -0.80 8.00
CA ILE A 81 -2.04 0.09 8.81
C ILE A 81 -0.86 0.53 7.96
N VAL A 82 -0.61 1.84 7.92
CA VAL A 82 0.51 2.45 7.20
C VAL A 82 1.35 3.30 8.14
N ASN A 83 2.61 3.51 7.77
CA ASN A 83 3.50 4.45 8.45
C ASN A 83 3.84 5.61 7.50
N SER A 84 3.39 6.80 7.87
CA SER A 84 3.57 8.05 7.11
C SER A 84 4.76 8.89 7.62
N ASP A 85 5.51 8.42 8.63
CA ASP A 85 6.70 9.13 9.11
C ASP A 85 7.75 9.28 7.99
N MET A 86 8.07 10.52 7.63
CA MET A 86 9.05 10.82 6.57
C MET A 86 10.42 10.17 6.85
N GLY A 87 10.79 9.99 8.13
CA GLY A 87 12.00 9.28 8.52
C GLY A 87 11.95 7.79 8.13
N ALA A 88 10.85 7.12 8.44
CA ALA A 88 10.60 5.73 8.07
C ALA A 88 10.52 5.57 6.54
N VAL A 89 9.78 6.42 5.83
CA VAL A 89 9.69 6.41 4.37
C VAL A 89 11.08 6.57 3.73
N ALA A 90 11.87 7.56 4.20
CA ALA A 90 13.22 7.79 3.69
C ALA A 90 14.16 6.61 3.95
N GLU A 91 14.06 5.98 5.12
CA GLU A 91 14.86 4.79 5.45
C GLU A 91 14.51 3.60 4.56
N THR A 92 13.23 3.28 4.41
CA THR A 92 12.78 2.19 3.53
C THR A 92 13.19 2.45 2.09
N ARG A 93 13.09 3.70 1.60
CA ARG A 93 13.50 4.08 0.24
C ARG A 93 15.00 3.91 0.03
N ARG A 94 15.83 4.28 1.01
CA ARG A 94 17.29 4.04 0.97
C ARG A 94 17.62 2.55 0.93
N ARG A 95 16.95 1.73 1.75
CA ARG A 95 17.14 0.28 1.78
C ARG A 95 16.74 -0.37 0.45
N ALA A 96 15.62 0.05 -0.14
CA ALA A 96 15.18 -0.42 -1.45
C ALA A 96 16.23 -0.10 -2.53
N LYS A 97 16.70 1.15 -2.60
CA LYS A 97 17.72 1.57 -3.57
C LYS A 97 19.04 0.78 -3.41
N ALA A 98 19.51 0.59 -2.18
CA ALA A 98 20.74 -0.16 -1.91
C ALA A 98 20.64 -1.63 -2.33
N ARG A 99 19.47 -2.25 -2.14
CA ARG A 99 19.21 -3.63 -2.59
C ARG A 99 19.24 -3.72 -4.11
N ASP A 100 18.58 -2.81 -4.81
CA ASP A 100 18.50 -2.83 -6.27
C ASP A 100 19.89 -2.59 -6.90
N GLU A 101 20.69 -1.68 -6.34
CA GLU A 101 22.10 -1.47 -6.75
C GLU A 101 22.98 -2.71 -6.52
N LEU A 102 22.79 -3.43 -5.41
CA LEU A 102 23.51 -4.68 -5.15
C LEU A 102 23.13 -5.78 -6.15
N GLN A 103 21.84 -5.88 -6.50
CA GLN A 103 21.37 -6.82 -7.51
C GLN A 103 21.95 -6.51 -8.90
N MET A 104 21.94 -5.23 -9.33
CA MET A 104 22.52 -4.83 -10.62
C MET A 104 24.03 -5.14 -10.73
N LYS A 105 24.79 -4.97 -9.64
CA LYS A 105 26.23 -5.31 -9.62
C LYS A 105 26.51 -6.80 -9.72
N ASN A 106 25.55 -7.65 -9.35
CA ASN A 106 25.66 -9.11 -9.40
C ASN A 106 25.07 -9.72 -10.68
N VAL A 107 24.55 -8.91 -11.61
CA VAL A 107 24.13 -9.39 -12.93
C VAL A 107 25.40 -9.76 -13.72
N PRO A 108 25.60 -11.04 -14.08
CA PRO A 108 26.76 -11.43 -14.88
C PRO A 108 26.67 -10.73 -16.24
N HIS A 109 27.64 -9.86 -16.52
CA HIS A 109 27.83 -9.31 -17.87
C HIS A 109 28.35 -10.46 -18.74
N TYR A 110 27.44 -11.21 -19.35
CA TYR A 110 27.81 -12.07 -20.47
C TYR A 110 28.25 -11.14 -21.59
N GLY A 111 29.57 -11.03 -21.76
CA GLY A 111 30.19 -10.22 -22.79
C GLY A 111 29.55 -10.53 -24.13
N VAL A 112 29.10 -9.48 -24.81
CA VAL A 112 28.76 -9.55 -26.23
C VAL A 112 30.10 -9.79 -26.93
N PHE A 113 30.24 -10.97 -27.53
CA PHE A 113 31.37 -11.33 -28.38
C PHE A 113 31.45 -10.43 -29.62
#